data_AF-S6V6R9-F1
#
_entry.id   AF-S6V6R9-F1
#
_cell.length_a   1.000
_cell.length_b   1.000
_cell.length_c   1.000
_cell.angle_alpha   90.00
_cell.angle_beta   90.00
_cell.angle_gamma   90.00
#
_symmetry.space_group_name_H-M   'P 1'
#
loop_
_entity.id
_entity.type
_entity.pdbx_description
1 polymer ?
#
loop_
_entity_poly.entity_id
_entity_poly.type
_entity_poly.pdbx_seq_one_letter_code
_entity_poly.pdbx_strand_id
1 'polypeptide(L)'
;GDRVVHFARIRNRARDMGKVLLTQLDRYLFEHHPQVKRVNLIGHSLGGRLLVSALKNAEQPLEHGLVVGDVLLMAAAVRLNAVEAEQLKQSISGRLINAYSSEDHVLLLNLGEKSLGRTPVEHFENVRMAGYRHHHYWRRLQEVLIATGFSGCEGLETGVAVLPVTTRDPVLQDALLHDVLARSPDHLLDAAIR
;
A
#
# COMPACT_ATOMS: atom_id res chain seq x y z
N GLY A 1 28.58 8.75 -3.28
CA GLY A 1 28.22 8.55 -4.69
C GLY A 1 27.21 7.42 -4.86
N ASP A 2 27.61 6.19 -4.53
CA ASP A 2 26.92 4.96 -4.96
C ASP A 2 25.52 4.72 -4.35
N ARG A 3 25.36 4.94 -3.04
CA ARG A 3 24.06 4.72 -2.35
C ARG A 3 22.96 5.68 -2.83
N VAL A 4 23.30 6.92 -3.15
CA VAL A 4 22.32 7.92 -3.61
C VAL A 4 21.77 7.55 -4.99
N VAL A 5 22.65 7.10 -5.90
CA VAL A 5 22.27 6.60 -7.23
C VAL A 5 21.43 5.34 -7.10
N HIS A 6 21.81 4.42 -6.20
CA HIS A 6 21.04 3.22 -5.91
C HIS A 6 19.62 3.53 -5.40
N PHE A 7 19.46 4.43 -4.43
CA PHE A 7 18.15 4.86 -3.93
C PHE A 7 17.33 5.62 -4.98
N ALA A 8 17.96 6.43 -5.83
CA ALA A 8 17.27 7.07 -6.95
C ALA A 8 16.73 6.02 -7.96
N ARG A 9 17.54 5.02 -8.30
CA ARG A 9 17.15 3.93 -9.21
C ARG A 9 15.95 3.14 -8.69
N ILE A 10 15.97 2.75 -7.41
CA ILE A 10 14.87 2.00 -6.79
C ILE A 10 13.59 2.85 -6.75
N ARG A 11 13.68 4.14 -6.43
CA ARG A 11 12.52 5.05 -6.44
C ARG A 11 11.94 5.21 -7.85
N ASN A 12 12.78 5.33 -8.88
CA ASN A 12 12.34 5.42 -10.26
C ASN A 12 11.66 4.13 -10.71
N ARG A 13 12.23 2.97 -10.38
CA ARG A 13 11.62 1.67 -10.68
C ARG A 13 10.23 1.54 -10.04
N ALA A 14 10.07 1.91 -8.77
CA ALA A 14 8.77 1.87 -8.09
C ALA A 14 7.73 2.78 -8.79
N ARG A 15 8.15 3.96 -9.26
CA ARG A 15 7.29 4.86 -10.04
C ARG A 15 6.90 4.25 -11.38
N ASP A 16 7.87 3.70 -12.12
CA ASP A 16 7.61 3.15 -13.45
C ASP A 16 6.72 1.89 -13.38
N MET A 17 6.90 1.05 -12.34
CA MET A 17 5.97 -0.04 -12.05
C MET A 17 4.57 0.45 -11.71
N GLY A 18 4.46 1.54 -10.94
CA GLY A 18 3.16 2.11 -10.59
C GLY A 18 2.33 2.48 -11.82
N LYS A 19 2.94 3.05 -12.87
CA LYS A 19 2.24 3.49 -14.09
C LYS A 19 1.42 2.40 -14.78
N VAL A 20 1.83 1.13 -14.64
CA VAL A 20 1.15 0.00 -15.29
C VAL A 20 0.35 -0.86 -14.31
N LEU A 21 0.49 -0.64 -12.99
CA LEU A 21 -0.07 -1.52 -11.96
C LEU A 21 -1.59 -1.67 -12.13
N LEU A 22 -2.34 -0.56 -12.20
CA LEU A 22 -3.80 -0.62 -12.18
C LEU A 22 -4.38 -1.23 -13.46
N THR A 23 -3.82 -0.90 -14.62
CA THR A 23 -4.21 -1.53 -15.90
C THR A 23 -3.92 -3.03 -15.90
N GLN A 24 -2.76 -3.45 -15.38
CA GLN A 24 -2.42 -4.87 -15.31
C GLN A 24 -3.30 -5.62 -14.30
N LEU A 25 -3.58 -5.01 -13.14
CA LEU A 25 -4.44 -5.60 -12.12
C LEU A 25 -5.89 -5.71 -12.60
N ASP A 26 -6.41 -4.67 -13.26
CA ASP A 26 -7.75 -4.64 -13.85
C ASP A 26 -7.94 -5.77 -14.86
N ARG A 27 -7.00 -5.92 -15.82
CA ARG A 27 -7.02 -7.01 -16.79
C ARG A 27 -6.90 -8.39 -16.11
N TYR A 28 -5.96 -8.54 -15.18
CA TYR A 28 -5.75 -9.83 -14.49
C TYR A 28 -7.00 -10.28 -13.72
N LEU A 29 -7.61 -9.36 -12.95
CA LEU A 29 -8.84 -9.67 -12.23
C LEU A 29 -10.00 -9.94 -13.17
N PHE A 30 -10.10 -9.22 -14.29
CA PHE A 30 -11.11 -9.52 -15.31
C PHE A 30 -10.96 -10.95 -15.89
N GLU A 31 -9.74 -11.36 -16.23
CA GLU A 31 -9.45 -12.65 -16.86
C GLU A 31 -9.57 -13.83 -15.89
N HIS A 32 -9.14 -13.66 -14.63
CA HIS A 32 -8.99 -14.77 -13.68
C HIS A 32 -9.99 -14.73 -12.51
N HIS A 33 -10.53 -13.55 -12.18
CA HIS A 33 -11.38 -13.33 -11.01
C HIS A 33 -12.50 -12.30 -11.31
N PRO A 34 -13.35 -12.51 -12.34
CA PRO A 34 -14.27 -11.49 -12.85
C PRO A 34 -15.29 -10.97 -11.83
N GLN A 35 -15.51 -11.72 -10.74
CA GLN A 35 -16.33 -11.33 -9.60
C GLN A 35 -15.69 -10.21 -8.73
N VAL A 36 -14.37 -10.05 -8.78
CA VAL A 36 -13.65 -9.02 -8.03
C VAL A 36 -13.72 -7.70 -8.80
N LYS A 37 -14.70 -6.86 -8.45
CA LYS A 37 -14.90 -5.54 -9.06
C LYS A 37 -14.36 -4.38 -8.24
N ARG A 38 -13.93 -4.63 -7.00
CA ARG A 38 -13.40 -3.61 -6.10
C ARG A 38 -12.20 -4.15 -5.33
N VAL A 39 -11.16 -3.34 -5.22
CA VAL A 39 -9.96 -3.65 -4.42
C VAL A 39 -9.61 -2.49 -3.50
N ASN A 40 -9.14 -2.80 -2.30
CA ASN A 40 -8.48 -1.84 -1.43
C ASN A 40 -6.96 -2.05 -1.53
N LEU A 41 -6.17 -1.00 -1.40
CA LEU A 41 -4.72 -1.05 -1.61
C LEU A 41 -3.97 -0.58 -0.36
N ILE A 42 -2.91 -1.31 0.02
CA ILE A 42 -2.03 -0.94 1.12
C ILE A 42 -0.61 -0.75 0.58
N GLY A 43 -0.04 0.42 0.78
CA GLY A 43 1.30 0.77 0.31
C GLY A 43 2.23 1.12 1.46
N HIS A 44 3.24 0.28 1.71
CA HIS A 44 4.30 0.57 2.69
C HIS A 44 5.55 1.13 2.01
N SER A 45 6.15 2.19 2.53
CA SER A 45 7.46 2.69 2.08
C SER A 45 7.52 2.93 0.58
N LEU A 46 8.29 2.13 -0.18
CA LEU A 46 8.36 2.16 -1.64
C LEU A 46 7.06 1.72 -2.31
N GLY A 47 6.31 0.79 -1.70
CA GLY A 47 4.96 0.42 -2.13
C GLY A 47 4.01 1.62 -2.09
N GLY A 48 4.15 2.50 -1.10
CA GLY A 48 3.38 3.75 -1.06
C GLY A 48 3.70 4.68 -2.24
N ARG A 49 4.98 4.77 -2.63
CA ARG A 49 5.39 5.50 -3.85
C ARG A 49 4.82 4.86 -5.12
N LEU A 50 4.80 3.52 -5.18
CA LEU A 50 4.24 2.78 -6.30
C LEU A 50 2.74 3.09 -6.43
N LEU A 51 1.97 3.00 -5.35
CA LEU A 51 0.53 3.28 -5.35
C LEU A 51 0.23 4.74 -5.71
N VAL A 52 0.96 5.70 -5.17
CA VAL A 52 0.82 7.11 -5.57
C VAL A 52 1.07 7.29 -7.06
N SER A 53 2.08 6.61 -7.61
CA SER A 53 2.33 6.65 -9.06
C SER A 53 1.21 5.96 -9.85
N ALA A 54 0.67 4.85 -9.37
CA ALA A 54 -0.41 4.13 -10.03
C ALA A 54 -1.68 4.97 -10.13
N LEU A 55 -2.10 5.56 -9.02
CA LEU A 55 -3.29 6.41 -8.95
C LEU A 55 -3.15 7.68 -9.79
N LYS A 56 -1.97 8.31 -9.83
CA LYS A 56 -1.73 9.51 -10.66
C LYS A 56 -1.77 9.25 -12.16
N ASN A 57 -1.49 8.02 -12.60
CA ASN A 57 -1.33 7.69 -14.02
C ASN A 57 -2.46 6.80 -14.54
N ALA A 58 -3.40 6.39 -13.70
CA ALA A 58 -4.54 5.62 -14.15
C ALA A 58 -5.57 6.51 -14.82
N GLU A 59 -5.94 6.15 -16.05
CA GLU A 59 -7.12 6.69 -16.71
C GLU A 59 -8.36 6.03 -16.09
N GLN A 60 -9.27 6.86 -15.57
CA GLN A 60 -10.51 6.39 -14.95
C GLN A 60 -11.70 6.70 -15.87
N PRO A 61 -12.69 5.79 -16.00
CA PRO A 61 -12.72 4.45 -15.40
C PRO A 61 -11.69 3.51 -16.05
N LEU A 62 -11.20 2.52 -15.29
CA LEU A 62 -10.36 1.45 -15.82
C LEU A 62 -11.16 0.59 -16.84
N GLU A 63 -10.46 0.03 -17.83
CA GLU A 63 -11.03 -0.65 -19.00
C GLU A 63 -12.07 -1.74 -18.64
N HIS A 64 -11.79 -2.56 -17.63
CA HIS A 64 -12.64 -3.68 -17.21
C HIS A 64 -13.49 -3.36 -15.96
N GLY A 65 -13.50 -2.08 -15.55
CA GLY A 65 -14.35 -1.55 -14.51
C GLY A 65 -13.89 -1.85 -13.08
N LEU A 66 -12.61 -2.20 -12.85
CA LEU A 66 -12.06 -2.32 -11.50
C LEU A 66 -12.14 -0.98 -10.76
N VAL A 67 -12.75 -0.99 -9.58
CA VAL A 67 -12.86 0.18 -8.71
C VAL A 67 -11.83 0.10 -7.58
N VAL A 68 -11.04 1.15 -7.41
CA VAL A 68 -10.16 1.30 -6.24
C VAL A 68 -10.97 1.88 -5.08
N GLY A 69 -11.02 1.14 -3.97
CA GLY A 69 -11.66 1.53 -2.72
C GLY A 69 -10.73 2.30 -1.80
N ASP A 70 -10.56 1.82 -0.57
CA ASP A 70 -9.66 2.44 0.42
C ASP A 70 -8.19 2.26 0.00
N VAL A 71 -7.40 3.31 0.17
CA VAL A 71 -5.96 3.29 -0.05
C VAL A 71 -5.26 3.71 1.24
N LEU A 72 -4.53 2.78 1.84
CA LEU A 72 -3.76 3.00 3.07
C LEU A 72 -2.28 3.13 2.75
N LEU A 73 -1.72 4.30 3.01
CA LEU A 73 -0.29 4.58 2.89
C LEU A 73 0.37 4.53 4.26
N MET A 74 1.32 3.61 4.44
CA MET A 74 2.07 3.38 5.67
C MET A 74 3.54 3.74 5.45
N ALA A 75 4.08 4.66 6.25
CA ALA A 75 5.50 5.05 6.11
C ALA A 75 5.90 5.39 4.65
N ALA A 76 5.01 5.98 3.86
CA ALA A 76 5.21 6.10 2.41
C ALA A 76 6.28 7.13 2.05
N ALA A 77 7.36 6.70 1.40
CA ALA A 77 8.51 7.54 1.06
C ALA A 77 8.27 8.48 -0.13
N VAL A 78 7.19 9.27 -0.12
CA VAL A 78 6.77 10.16 -1.21
C VAL A 78 6.28 11.50 -0.65
N ARG A 79 6.57 12.59 -1.38
CA ARG A 79 6.03 13.92 -1.09
C ARG A 79 4.86 14.17 -2.00
N LEU A 80 3.80 14.72 -1.43
CA LEU A 80 2.64 15.20 -2.15
C LEU A 80 2.30 16.59 -1.63
N ASN A 81 1.93 17.48 -2.54
CA ASN A 81 1.24 18.72 -2.17
C ASN A 81 -0.29 18.48 -2.10
N ALA A 82 -1.03 19.49 -1.64
CA ALA A 82 -2.49 19.40 -1.48
C ALA A 82 -3.21 19.11 -2.81
N VAL A 83 -2.82 19.77 -3.90
CA VAL A 83 -3.41 19.56 -5.24
C VAL A 83 -3.22 18.13 -5.71
N GLU A 84 -2.02 17.57 -5.53
CA GLU A 84 -1.73 16.18 -5.89
C GLU A 84 -2.50 15.19 -5.00
N ALA A 85 -2.65 15.50 -3.71
CA ALA A 85 -3.44 14.68 -2.78
C ALA A 85 -4.93 14.67 -3.15
N GLU A 86 -5.47 15.81 -3.56
CA GLU A 86 -6.84 15.94 -4.05
C GLU A 86 -7.07 15.13 -5.34
N GLN A 87 -6.14 15.21 -6.31
CA GLN A 87 -6.19 14.38 -7.52
C GLN A 87 -6.21 12.88 -7.20
N LEU A 88 -5.38 12.44 -6.25
CA LEU A 88 -5.40 11.06 -5.78
C LEU A 88 -6.75 10.69 -5.17
N LYS A 89 -7.31 11.56 -4.35
CA LYS A 89 -8.61 11.33 -3.70
C LYS A 89 -9.74 11.20 -4.73
N GLN A 90 -9.69 11.95 -5.83
CA GLN A 90 -10.66 11.85 -6.93
C GLN A 90 -10.52 10.54 -7.74
N SER A 91 -9.33 9.93 -7.75
CA SER A 91 -9.07 8.68 -8.48
C SER A 91 -9.58 7.40 -7.78
N ILE A 92 -10.11 7.52 -6.56
CA ILE A 92 -10.58 6.39 -5.75
C ILE A 92 -12.03 6.60 -5.29
N SER A 93 -12.74 5.50 -5.06
CA SER A 93 -14.10 5.48 -4.50
C SER A 93 -14.14 5.25 -2.99
N GLY A 94 -12.98 5.23 -2.32
CA GLY A 94 -12.84 5.02 -0.88
C GLY A 94 -12.05 6.13 -0.20
N ARG A 95 -11.48 5.83 0.97
CA ARG A 95 -10.70 6.76 1.79
C ARG A 95 -9.22 6.71 1.40
N LEU A 96 -8.59 7.87 1.46
CA LEU A 96 -7.15 8.02 1.23
C LEU A 96 -6.49 8.26 2.58
N ILE A 97 -5.87 7.22 3.14
CA ILE A 97 -5.45 7.16 4.54
C ILE A 97 -3.92 7.26 4.62
N ASN A 98 -3.43 8.13 5.49
CA ASN A 98 -2.01 8.29 5.80
C ASN A 98 -1.76 7.84 7.25
N ALA A 99 -1.27 6.61 7.41
CA ALA A 99 -0.77 6.14 8.69
C ALA A 99 0.68 6.61 8.87
N TYR A 100 0.87 7.58 9.78
CA TYR A 100 2.13 8.32 9.90
C TYR A 100 2.75 8.24 11.31
N SER A 101 4.07 8.29 11.37
CA SER A 101 4.84 8.37 12.61
C SER A 101 6.06 9.27 12.44
N SER A 102 6.20 10.24 13.34
CA SER A 102 7.40 11.09 13.42
C SER A 102 8.65 10.33 13.88
N GLU A 103 8.47 9.13 14.47
CA GLU A 103 9.52 8.25 15.00
C GLU A 103 10.09 7.31 13.92
N ASP A 104 9.56 7.36 12.68
CA ASP A 104 10.10 6.61 11.55
C ASP A 104 11.32 7.30 10.90
N HIS A 105 12.48 7.14 11.53
CA HIS A 105 13.72 7.78 11.09
C HIS A 105 14.26 7.28 9.73
N VAL A 106 13.80 6.12 9.22
CA VAL A 106 14.23 5.63 7.90
C VAL A 106 13.81 6.63 6.80
N LEU A 107 12.66 7.26 6.98
CA LEU A 107 12.15 8.25 6.05
C LEU A 107 12.92 9.59 6.09
N LEU A 108 13.76 9.84 7.08
CA LEU A 108 14.68 10.99 7.09
C LEU A 108 15.81 10.85 6.06
N LEU A 109 16.12 9.62 5.64
CA LEU A 109 17.08 9.36 4.56
C LEU A 109 16.57 9.88 3.20
N ASN A 110 15.29 10.19 3.08
CA ASN A 110 14.72 10.90 1.93
C ASN A 110 14.95 12.42 2.03
N LEU A 111 16.22 12.84 2.03
CA LEU A 111 16.72 14.21 1.77
C LEU A 111 15.76 15.34 2.20
N GLY A 112 15.41 15.38 3.49
CA GLY A 112 14.75 16.50 4.19
C GLY A 112 13.42 17.01 3.63
N GLU A 113 12.28 16.61 4.22
CA GLU A 113 10.99 17.35 4.38
C GLU A 113 9.79 16.37 4.44
N LYS A 114 8.71 16.87 5.04
CA LYS A 114 7.30 16.42 5.08
C LYS A 114 6.95 15.33 4.04
N SER A 115 7.25 14.08 4.34
CA SER A 115 6.81 12.94 3.55
C SER A 115 5.48 12.42 4.09
N LEU A 116 4.67 11.82 3.21
CA LEU A 116 3.65 10.87 3.64
C LEU A 116 4.30 9.85 4.60
N GLY A 117 3.56 9.39 5.59
CA GLY A 117 4.08 8.47 6.61
C GLY A 117 4.97 9.08 7.71
N ARG A 118 5.44 10.34 7.62
CA ARG A 118 6.09 11.05 8.76
C ARG A 118 5.27 12.19 9.33
N THR A 119 4.50 12.87 8.47
CA THR A 119 3.71 14.04 8.83
C THR A 119 2.30 13.92 8.27
N PRO A 120 1.32 14.62 8.85
CA PRO A 120 0.02 14.73 8.24
C PRO A 120 0.10 15.45 6.89
N VAL A 121 -0.79 15.09 5.97
CA VAL A 121 -0.91 15.67 4.63
C VAL A 121 -2.37 16.06 4.40
N GLU A 122 -2.60 17.21 3.79
CA GLU A 122 -3.95 17.68 3.47
C GLU A 122 -4.67 16.72 2.52
N HIS A 123 -6.00 16.66 2.59
CA HIS A 123 -6.87 15.73 1.85
C HIS A 123 -6.67 14.23 2.13
N PHE A 124 -5.76 13.87 3.04
CA PHE A 124 -5.67 12.53 3.62
C PHE A 124 -6.42 12.44 4.95
N GLU A 125 -6.97 11.27 5.23
CA GLU A 125 -7.32 10.86 6.58
C GLU A 125 -6.03 10.48 7.32
N ASN A 126 -5.57 11.35 8.21
CA ASN A 126 -4.27 11.20 8.85
C ASN A 126 -4.41 10.48 10.19
N VAL A 127 -3.81 9.30 10.30
CA VAL A 127 -3.81 8.48 11.52
C VAL A 127 -2.41 8.42 12.10
N ARG A 128 -2.24 8.96 13.31
CA ARG A 128 -0.92 8.99 13.98
C ARG A 128 -0.63 7.65 14.67
N MET A 129 0.46 7.02 14.27
CA MET A 129 0.96 5.77 14.85
C MET A 129 2.08 6.05 15.86
N ALA A 130 1.72 6.29 17.12
CA ALA A 130 2.71 6.57 18.18
C ALA A 130 3.62 5.35 18.44
N GLY A 131 4.93 5.56 18.60
CA GLY A 131 5.90 4.48 18.81
C GLY A 131 6.21 3.64 17.56
N TYR A 132 5.66 3.97 16.39
CA TYR A 132 5.92 3.22 15.17
C TYR A 132 7.24 3.62 14.51
N ARG A 133 8.10 2.64 14.28
CA ARG A 133 9.30 2.72 13.43
C ARG A 133 9.00 2.07 12.08
N HIS A 134 9.85 2.29 11.08
CA HIS A 134 9.64 1.83 9.70
C HIS A 134 9.15 0.38 9.54
N HIS A 135 9.78 -0.53 10.28
CA HIS A 135 9.51 -1.97 10.19
C HIS A 135 8.31 -2.43 11.03
N HIS A 136 7.78 -1.58 11.93
CA HIS A 136 6.62 -1.92 12.77
C HIS A 136 5.34 -2.06 11.96
N TYR A 137 5.17 -1.27 10.89
CA TYR A 137 3.93 -1.24 10.10
C TYR A 137 3.51 -2.62 9.57
N TRP A 138 4.43 -3.41 9.02
CA TRP A 138 4.10 -4.77 8.58
C TRP A 138 4.04 -5.77 9.73
N ARG A 139 4.96 -5.69 10.69
CA ARG A 139 4.97 -6.62 11.84
C ARG A 139 3.74 -6.50 12.73
N ARG A 140 3.10 -5.32 12.73
CA ARG A 140 1.95 -4.97 13.54
C ARG A 140 0.82 -4.44 12.65
N LEU A 141 0.66 -5.04 11.46
CA LEU A 141 -0.30 -4.60 10.45
C LEU A 141 -1.72 -4.56 11.01
N GLN A 142 -2.12 -5.57 11.77
CA GLN A 142 -3.44 -5.61 12.43
C GLN A 142 -3.73 -4.34 13.25
N GLU A 143 -2.77 -3.90 14.06
CA GLU A 143 -2.93 -2.66 14.83
C GLU A 143 -3.09 -1.43 13.94
N VAL A 144 -2.41 -1.39 12.78
CA VAL A 144 -2.58 -0.30 11.80
C VAL A 144 -3.98 -0.36 11.17
N LEU A 145 -4.43 -1.54 10.76
CA LEU A 145 -5.75 -1.74 10.14
C LEU A 145 -6.87 -1.35 11.12
N ILE A 146 -6.75 -1.72 12.39
CA ILE A 146 -7.69 -1.33 13.45
C ILE A 146 -7.64 0.18 13.66
N ALA A 147 -6.45 0.76 13.86
CA ALA A 147 -6.31 2.20 14.13
C ALA A 147 -6.81 3.08 12.97
N THR A 148 -6.74 2.57 11.74
CA THR A 148 -7.22 3.26 10.53
C THR A 148 -8.66 2.93 10.17
N GLY A 149 -9.27 1.96 10.87
CA GLY A 149 -10.57 1.40 10.53
C GLY A 149 -10.65 0.94 9.08
N PHE A 150 -9.59 0.34 8.52
CA PHE A 150 -9.49 0.03 7.10
C PHE A 150 -10.66 -0.86 6.63
N SER A 151 -11.22 -0.56 5.45
CA SER A 151 -12.40 -1.27 4.95
C SER A 151 -12.15 -2.77 4.75
N GLY A 152 -13.10 -3.60 5.19
CA GLY A 152 -12.98 -5.07 5.17
C GLY A 152 -12.26 -5.66 6.38
N CYS A 153 -11.88 -4.83 7.36
CA CYS A 153 -11.25 -5.23 8.61
C CYS A 153 -12.16 -5.07 9.84
N GLU A 154 -13.47 -5.01 9.62
CA GLU A 154 -14.49 -4.91 10.68
C GLU A 154 -14.46 -6.18 11.56
N GLY A 155 -14.36 -5.99 12.88
CA GLY A 155 -14.30 -7.11 13.84
C GLY A 155 -12.89 -7.59 14.22
N LEU A 156 -11.82 -6.97 13.70
CA LEU A 156 -10.48 -7.15 14.25
C LEU A 156 -10.40 -6.47 15.62
N GLU A 157 -10.45 -7.24 16.70
CA GLU A 157 -10.24 -6.75 18.06
C GLU A 157 -8.73 -6.70 18.38
N THR A 158 -8.31 -5.69 19.14
CA THR A 158 -7.01 -5.64 19.83
C THR A 158 -7.00 -6.59 21.04
N GLY A 159 -7.50 -7.81 20.86
CA GLY A 159 -7.12 -8.90 21.74
C GLY A 159 -5.62 -9.14 21.50
N VAL A 160 -4.86 -9.36 22.56
CA VAL A 160 -3.48 -9.84 22.46
C VAL A 160 -3.53 -11.25 21.85
N ALA A 161 -3.75 -11.33 20.55
CA ALA A 161 -3.22 -12.41 19.75
C ALA A 161 -1.73 -12.13 19.75
N VAL A 162 -1.03 -12.69 20.75
CA VAL A 162 0.23 -13.33 20.41
C VAL A 162 -0.16 -14.25 19.25
N LEU A 163 0.01 -13.77 18.01
CA LEU A 163 0.08 -14.66 16.88
C LEU A 163 1.04 -15.72 17.38
N PRO A 164 0.62 -16.99 17.55
CA PRO A 164 1.59 -18.02 17.81
C PRO A 164 2.66 -17.79 16.76
N VAL A 165 3.93 -17.83 17.15
CA VAL A 165 5.03 -17.83 16.19
C VAL A 165 4.87 -19.13 15.40
N THR A 166 3.90 -19.14 14.49
CA THR A 166 3.68 -20.19 13.54
C THR A 166 4.73 -19.91 12.50
N THR A 167 5.64 -20.85 12.38
CA THR A 167 6.61 -20.99 11.30
C THR A 167 5.95 -21.13 9.91
N ARG A 168 4.67 -20.79 9.78
CA ARG A 168 3.84 -20.94 8.58
C ARG A 168 3.21 -19.62 8.20
N ASP A 169 3.33 -19.31 6.93
CA ASP A 169 3.00 -18.04 6.32
C ASP A 169 1.48 -17.75 6.42
N PRO A 170 1.06 -16.65 7.08
CA PRO A 170 -0.34 -16.26 7.19
C PRO A 170 -0.98 -15.93 5.83
N VAL A 171 -0.19 -15.55 4.81
CA VAL A 171 -0.66 -15.32 3.43
C VAL A 171 -1.21 -16.61 2.82
N LEU A 172 -0.66 -17.78 3.20
CA LEU A 172 -1.13 -19.09 2.72
C LEU A 172 -2.38 -19.58 3.45
N GLN A 173 -2.83 -18.91 4.51
CA GLN A 173 -4.00 -19.34 5.30
C GLN A 173 -5.27 -18.55 4.97
N ASP A 174 -5.15 -17.38 4.34
CA ASP A 174 -6.30 -16.68 3.79
C ASP A 174 -6.76 -17.45 2.54
N ALA A 175 -7.90 -18.13 2.63
CA ALA A 175 -8.39 -19.00 1.55
C ALA A 175 -8.64 -18.24 0.25
N LEU A 176 -8.99 -16.94 0.31
CA LEU A 176 -9.22 -16.12 -0.87
C LEU A 176 -7.89 -15.72 -1.50
N LEU A 177 -6.93 -15.28 -0.69
CA LEU A 177 -5.58 -14.92 -1.14
C LEU A 177 -4.80 -16.15 -1.62
N HIS A 178 -4.94 -17.29 -0.93
CA HIS A 178 -4.35 -18.56 -1.32
C HIS A 178 -4.94 -19.05 -2.64
N ASP A 179 -6.26 -18.94 -2.87
CA ASP A 179 -6.85 -19.31 -4.17
C ASP A 179 -6.40 -18.35 -5.28
N VAL A 180 -6.24 -17.05 -4.99
CA VAL A 180 -5.65 -16.08 -5.93
C VAL A 180 -4.19 -16.44 -6.25
N LEU A 181 -3.39 -16.78 -5.24
CA LEU A 181 -1.98 -17.15 -5.41
C LEU A 181 -1.82 -18.51 -6.10
N ALA A 182 -2.64 -19.51 -5.77
CA ALA A 182 -2.61 -20.84 -6.39
C ALA A 182 -3.02 -20.80 -7.87
N ARG A 183 -3.80 -19.79 -8.28
CA ARG A 183 -4.18 -19.54 -9.67
C ARG A 183 -3.23 -18.57 -10.39
N SER A 184 -2.29 -17.98 -9.65
CA SER A 184 -1.26 -17.11 -10.21
C SER A 184 -0.13 -17.95 -10.82
N PRO A 185 0.41 -17.57 -11.99
CA PRO A 185 1.57 -18.24 -12.57
C PRO A 185 2.76 -18.30 -11.60
N ASP A 186 3.46 -19.44 -11.54
CA ASP A 186 4.55 -19.71 -10.59
C ASP A 186 5.63 -18.61 -10.56
N HIS A 187 5.91 -17.98 -11.70
CA HIS A 187 6.90 -16.91 -11.80
C HIS A 187 6.52 -15.61 -11.05
N LEU A 188 5.24 -15.38 -10.75
CA LEU A 188 4.79 -14.25 -9.92
C LEU A 188 4.99 -14.53 -8.43
N LEU A 189 4.82 -15.78 -8.00
CA LEU A 189 5.09 -16.23 -6.63
C LEU A 189 6.59 -16.16 -6.31
N ASP A 190 7.43 -16.64 -7.23
CA ASP A 190 8.89 -16.60 -7.08
C ASP A 190 9.44 -15.15 -7.00
N ALA A 191 8.76 -14.21 -7.65
CA ALA A 191 9.13 -12.79 -7.63
C ALA A 191 8.66 -12.06 -6.36
N ALA A 192 7.64 -12.57 -5.66
CA ALA A 192 7.09 -11.97 -4.44
C ALA A 192 7.87 -12.36 -3.16
N ILE A 193 8.60 -13.49 -3.20
CA ILE A 193 9.30 -14.08 -2.04
C ILE A 193 10.80 -13.70 -1.98
N ARG A 194 11.36 -13.04 -3.02
CA ARG A 194 12.75 -12.53 -3.02
C ARG A 194 12.84 -11.06 -2.65
#